data_AF-S3ZCX4-F1
#
_entry.id   AF-S3ZCX4-F1
#
_cell.length_a   1.000
_cell.length_b   1.000
_cell.length_c   1.000
_cell.angle_alpha   90.00
_cell.angle_beta   90.00
_cell.angle_gamma   90.00
#
_symmetry.space_group_name_H-M   'P 1'
#
loop_
_entity.id
_entity.type
_entity.pdbx_description
1 polymer ?
#
loop_
_entity_poly.entity_id
_entity_poly.type
_entity_poly.pdbx_seq_one_letter_code
_entity_poly.pdbx_strand_id
1 'polypeptide(L)'
;MVQRLKEEALRRIEGRHEVDLEPGAVARDAGVDAQDAARHFPDQEALMSALIVGAYNAVADSAEAAAEAAIAAGADPLRRWVAIWQGVREWAVAHPEEYVMLWGRPIPGYTAPPETVEAVGRIVGAMVAVLRDARKAGELTEDRPGEAPLSDGMLQNVRALGSGPLEGLPSGVVARMFVVWTQLHGMVGFEVNNHLAAVAVDPASVFEYGAGSMGEYIGLRRRADQ
;
A
#
# COMPACT_ATOMS: atom_id res chain seq x y z
N MET A 1 -18.18 13.86 13.92
CA MET A 1 -18.57 12.72 14.77
C MET A 1 -17.81 11.46 14.38
N VAL A 2 -18.07 10.86 13.21
CA VAL A 2 -17.39 9.66 12.70
C VAL A 2 -15.86 9.75 12.82
N GLN A 3 -15.28 10.88 12.41
CA GLN A 3 -13.84 11.10 12.50
C GLN A 3 -13.29 11.00 13.94
N ARG A 4 -13.99 11.56 14.93
CA ARG A 4 -13.57 11.48 16.35
C ARG A 4 -13.64 10.06 16.90
N LEU A 5 -14.63 9.27 16.46
CA LEU A 5 -14.72 7.84 16.82
C LEU A 5 -13.54 7.06 16.25
N LYS A 6 -13.16 7.33 14.99
CA LYS A 6 -11.99 6.70 14.37
C LYS A 6 -10.69 7.06 15.10
N GLU A 7 -10.49 8.34 15.41
CA GLU A 7 -9.30 8.82 16.13
C GLU A 7 -9.16 8.21 17.54
N GLU A 8 -10.25 8.07 18.30
CA GLU A 8 -10.22 7.39 19.61
C GLU A 8 -9.94 5.89 19.47
N ALA A 9 -10.56 5.23 18.48
CA ALA A 9 -10.31 3.82 18.23
C ALA A 9 -8.83 3.54 17.91
N LEU A 10 -8.18 4.39 17.09
CA LEU A 10 -6.76 4.28 16.80
C LEU A 10 -5.88 4.46 18.05
N ARG A 11 -6.20 5.43 18.91
CA ARG A 11 -5.50 5.60 20.21
C ARG A 11 -5.62 4.40 21.14
N ARG A 12 -6.67 3.59 21.02
CA ARG A 12 -6.83 2.35 21.79
C ARG A 12 -5.99 1.19 21.24
N ILE A 13 -5.69 1.20 19.95
CA ILE A 13 -4.81 0.23 19.28
C ILE A 13 -3.35 0.50 19.66
N GLU A 14 -2.96 1.77 19.83
CA GLU A 14 -1.63 2.18 20.28
C GLU A 14 -1.25 1.49 21.62
N GLY A 15 -0.31 0.54 21.54
CA GLY A 15 0.39 -0.01 22.71
C GLY A 15 -0.33 -1.06 23.55
N ARG A 16 -1.44 -1.66 23.10
CA ARG A 16 -2.15 -2.72 23.86
C ARG A 16 -2.31 -4.01 23.07
N HIS A 17 -2.05 -5.14 23.75
CA HIS A 17 -2.28 -6.49 23.20
C HIS A 17 -3.77 -6.90 23.19
N GLU A 18 -4.63 -6.17 23.90
CA GLU A 18 -6.07 -6.40 23.96
C GLU A 18 -6.78 -5.05 23.73
N VAL A 19 -7.50 -4.94 22.61
CA VAL A 19 -8.12 -3.70 22.15
C VAL A 19 -9.63 -3.82 22.34
N ASP A 20 -10.19 -3.03 23.27
CA ASP A 20 -11.64 -2.86 23.40
C ASP A 20 -12.11 -1.80 22.40
N LEU A 21 -12.74 -2.24 21.31
CA LEU A 21 -13.31 -1.38 20.28
C LEU A 21 -14.84 -1.38 20.32
N GLU A 22 -15.44 -1.67 21.47
CA GLU A 22 -16.89 -1.54 21.63
C GLU A 22 -17.33 -0.10 21.30
N PRO A 23 -18.24 0.12 20.32
CA PRO A 23 -18.61 1.45 19.86
C PRO A 23 -19.07 2.39 20.97
N GLY A 24 -19.79 1.87 21.97
CA GLY A 24 -20.21 2.64 23.14
C GLY A 24 -19.05 3.02 24.07
N ALA A 25 -18.01 2.19 24.18
CA ALA A 25 -16.81 2.53 24.93
C ALA A 25 -16.00 3.59 24.18
N VAL A 26 -15.79 3.41 22.87
CA VAL A 26 -15.11 4.39 22.00
C VAL A 26 -15.85 5.73 21.98
N ALA A 27 -17.18 5.71 21.93
CA ALA A 27 -17.99 6.93 21.94
C ALA A 27 -17.84 7.73 23.23
N ARG A 28 -17.85 7.05 24.39
CA ARG A 28 -17.64 7.71 25.68
C ARG A 28 -16.31 8.44 25.73
N ASP A 29 -15.23 7.80 25.29
CA ASP A 29 -13.89 8.38 25.34
C ASP A 29 -13.72 9.48 24.26
N ALA A 30 -14.36 9.33 23.10
CA ALA A 30 -14.37 10.32 22.02
C ALA A 30 -15.29 11.54 22.28
N GLY A 31 -16.03 11.56 23.40
CA GLY A 31 -17.04 12.59 23.67
C GLY A 31 -18.17 12.63 22.63
N VAL A 32 -18.58 11.46 22.15
CA VAL A 32 -19.66 11.25 21.18
C VAL A 32 -20.83 10.54 21.85
N ASP A 33 -22.06 10.84 21.44
CA ASP A 33 -23.24 10.15 21.93
C ASP A 33 -23.18 8.64 21.59
N ALA A 34 -23.39 7.80 22.59
CA ALA A 34 -23.26 6.36 22.45
C ALA A 34 -24.38 5.73 21.61
N GLN A 35 -25.59 6.33 21.61
CA GLN A 35 -26.69 5.84 20.80
C GLN A 35 -26.46 6.17 19.31
N ASP A 36 -25.95 7.36 19.01
CA ASP A 36 -25.55 7.73 17.66
C ASP A 36 -24.36 6.90 17.16
N ALA A 37 -23.37 6.64 18.02
CA ALA A 37 -22.27 5.73 17.67
C ALA A 37 -22.77 4.31 17.34
N ALA A 38 -23.67 3.75 18.14
CA ALA A 38 -24.26 2.43 17.91
C ALA A 38 -25.13 2.36 16.63
N ARG A 39 -25.71 3.49 16.17
CA ARG A 39 -26.41 3.56 14.88
C ARG A 39 -25.45 3.49 13.69
N HIS A 40 -24.26 4.07 13.81
CA HIS A 40 -23.26 4.07 12.75
C HIS A 40 -22.38 2.82 12.75
N PHE A 41 -22.07 2.30 13.93
CA PHE A 41 -21.25 1.12 14.15
C PHE A 41 -21.99 0.21 15.13
N PRO A 42 -22.77 -0.76 14.62
CA PRO A 42 -23.59 -1.64 15.48
C PRO A 42 -22.75 -2.57 16.37
N ASP A 43 -21.51 -2.85 15.97
CA ASP A 43 -20.58 -3.73 16.69
C ASP A 43 -19.11 -3.32 16.43
N GLN A 44 -18.19 -3.99 17.12
CA GLN A 44 -16.75 -3.81 16.99
C GLN A 44 -16.25 -4.16 15.56
N GLU A 45 -16.85 -5.14 14.89
CA GLU A 45 -16.45 -5.54 13.52
C GLU A 45 -16.77 -4.44 12.49
N ALA A 46 -17.91 -3.76 12.64
CA ALA A 46 -18.32 -2.65 11.80
C ALA A 46 -17.39 -1.44 12.00
N LEU A 47 -17.00 -1.13 13.23
CA LEU A 47 -16.02 -0.08 13.51
C LEU A 47 -14.65 -0.43 12.93
N MET A 48 -14.17 -1.66 13.13
CA MET A 48 -12.90 -2.16 12.57
C MET A 48 -12.89 -2.07 11.04
N SER A 49 -13.96 -2.52 10.40
CA SER A 49 -14.11 -2.44 8.94
C SER A 49 -14.06 -1.01 8.43
N ALA A 50 -14.71 -0.08 9.13
CA ALA A 50 -14.67 1.34 8.76
C ALA A 50 -13.29 1.99 8.97
N LEU A 51 -12.50 1.51 9.92
CA LEU A 51 -11.10 1.91 10.11
C LEU A 51 -10.23 1.38 8.97
N ILE A 52 -10.32 0.09 8.65
CA ILE A 52 -9.53 -0.55 7.59
C ILE A 52 -9.84 0.04 6.22
N VAL A 53 -11.12 0.23 5.87
CA VAL A 53 -11.49 0.90 4.62
C VAL A 53 -11.01 2.35 4.60
N GLY A 54 -11.05 3.04 5.73
CA GLY A 54 -10.51 4.40 5.86
C GLY A 54 -9.01 4.45 5.60
N ALA A 55 -8.25 3.57 6.24
CA ALA A 55 -6.81 3.48 6.11
C ALA A 55 -6.40 3.12 4.67
N TYR A 56 -7.04 2.13 4.05
CA TYR A 56 -6.78 1.79 2.65
C TYR A 56 -7.07 2.95 1.68
N ASN A 57 -8.14 3.72 1.91
CA ASN A 57 -8.41 4.90 1.10
C ASN A 57 -7.35 5.98 1.32
N ALA A 58 -6.95 6.24 2.56
CA ALA A 58 -5.97 7.28 2.88
C ALA A 58 -4.58 6.99 2.25
N VAL A 59 -4.12 5.74 2.31
CA VAL A 59 -2.86 5.35 1.65
C VAL A 59 -2.96 5.38 0.13
N ALA A 60 -4.11 5.01 -0.45
CA ALA A 60 -4.36 5.14 -1.87
C ALA A 60 -4.40 6.61 -2.33
N ASP A 61 -5.07 7.49 -1.59
CA ASP A 61 -5.12 8.93 -1.84
C ASP A 61 -3.70 9.53 -1.83
N SER A 62 -2.86 9.14 -0.86
CA SER A 62 -1.47 9.58 -0.78
C SER A 62 -0.64 9.12 -1.98
N ALA A 63 -0.79 7.85 -2.39
CA ALA A 63 -0.10 7.29 -3.53
C ALA A 63 -0.50 7.96 -4.86
N GLU A 64 -1.79 8.22 -5.06
CA GLU A 64 -2.32 8.89 -6.24
C GLU A 64 -1.90 10.36 -6.29
N ALA A 65 -2.00 11.09 -5.18
CA ALA A 65 -1.56 12.49 -5.11
C ALA A 65 -0.07 12.64 -5.46
N ALA A 66 0.78 11.73 -4.97
CA ALA A 66 2.20 11.71 -5.32
C ALA A 66 2.43 11.39 -6.80
N ALA A 67 1.65 10.47 -7.38
CA ALA A 67 1.69 10.16 -8.80
C ALA A 67 1.31 11.36 -9.68
N GLU A 68 0.21 12.04 -9.33
CA GLU A 68 -0.28 13.23 -10.03
C GLU A 68 0.74 14.37 -9.98
N ALA A 69 1.33 14.63 -8.81
CA ALA A 69 2.38 15.63 -8.65
C ALA A 69 3.60 15.31 -9.52
N ALA A 70 4.02 14.04 -9.59
CA ALA A 70 5.13 13.62 -10.45
C ALA A 70 4.80 13.79 -11.94
N ILE A 71 3.57 13.47 -12.37
CA ILE A 71 3.10 13.70 -13.74
C ILE A 71 3.14 15.20 -14.07
N ALA A 72 2.62 16.05 -13.19
CA ALA A 72 2.62 17.51 -13.37
C ALA A 72 4.04 18.08 -13.46
N ALA A 73 5.00 17.48 -12.77
CA ALA A 73 6.42 17.82 -12.83
C ALA A 73 7.15 17.27 -14.08
N GLY A 74 6.46 16.54 -14.97
CA GLY A 74 7.06 15.95 -16.16
C GLY A 74 8.01 14.78 -15.85
N ALA A 75 7.79 14.09 -14.72
CA ALA A 75 8.61 12.96 -14.30
C ALA A 75 8.52 11.80 -15.31
N ASP A 76 9.66 11.14 -15.54
CA ASP A 76 9.70 9.91 -16.33
C ASP A 76 8.98 8.74 -15.61
N PRO A 77 8.73 7.60 -16.28
CA PRO A 77 8.05 6.47 -15.66
C PRO A 77 8.70 5.96 -14.37
N LEU A 78 10.03 5.92 -14.27
CA LEU A 78 10.70 5.45 -13.06
C LEU A 78 10.50 6.42 -11.90
N ARG A 79 10.59 7.73 -12.14
CA ARG A 79 10.34 8.75 -11.12
C ARG A 79 8.88 8.78 -10.68
N ARG A 80 7.92 8.57 -11.59
CA ARG A 80 6.49 8.40 -11.23
C ARG A 80 6.27 7.15 -10.37
N TRP A 81 6.91 6.04 -10.70
CA TRP A 81 6.90 4.83 -9.89
C TRP A 81 7.42 5.07 -8.47
N VAL A 82 8.58 5.74 -8.34
CA VAL A 82 9.15 6.08 -7.04
C VAL A 82 8.21 7.01 -6.26
N ALA A 83 7.61 8.01 -6.92
CA ALA A 83 6.68 8.94 -6.28
C ALA A 83 5.46 8.24 -5.67
N ILE A 84 4.83 7.30 -6.39
CA ILE A 84 3.72 6.48 -5.86
C ILE A 84 4.12 5.84 -4.53
N TRP A 85 5.28 5.17 -4.51
CA TRP A 85 5.75 4.47 -3.32
C TRP A 85 6.22 5.40 -2.21
N GLN A 86 6.73 6.59 -2.54
CA GLN A 86 7.01 7.62 -1.54
C GLN A 86 5.71 8.10 -0.89
N GLY A 87 4.64 8.30 -1.66
CA GLY A 87 3.32 8.62 -1.09
C GLY A 87 2.80 7.53 -0.14
N VAL A 88 2.99 6.25 -0.49
CA VAL A 88 2.67 5.12 0.42
C VAL A 88 3.52 5.17 1.69
N ARG A 89 4.84 5.37 1.56
CA ARG A 89 5.75 5.45 2.69
C ARG A 89 5.45 6.62 3.61
N GLU A 90 5.27 7.81 3.06
CA GLU A 90 4.99 9.04 3.83
C GLU A 90 3.73 8.88 4.67
N TRP A 91 2.66 8.32 4.08
CA TRP A 91 1.46 7.97 4.83
C TRP A 91 1.76 6.92 5.92
N ALA A 92 2.46 5.84 5.57
CA ALA A 92 2.72 4.74 6.50
C ALA A 92 3.53 5.17 7.74
N VAL A 93 4.53 6.03 7.55
CA VAL A 93 5.36 6.57 8.64
C VAL A 93 4.57 7.56 9.51
N ALA A 94 3.65 8.33 8.91
CA ALA A 94 2.76 9.22 9.65
C ALA A 94 1.63 8.48 10.39
N HIS A 95 1.24 7.30 9.91
CA HIS A 95 0.13 6.49 10.41
C HIS A 95 0.55 5.03 10.71
N PRO A 96 1.53 4.81 11.61
CA PRO A 96 2.14 3.49 11.81
C PRO A 96 1.14 2.42 12.26
N GLU A 97 0.20 2.76 13.14
CA GLU A 97 -0.81 1.82 13.63
C GLU A 97 -1.82 1.44 12.54
N GLU A 98 -2.20 2.40 11.70
CA GLU A 98 -3.06 2.11 10.55
C GLU A 98 -2.32 1.22 9.54
N TYR A 99 -1.05 1.47 9.29
CA TYR A 99 -0.24 0.60 8.43
C TYR A 99 -0.15 -0.83 8.97
N VAL A 100 0.11 -0.99 10.28
CA VAL A 100 0.17 -2.31 10.94
C VAL A 100 -1.20 -2.99 10.93
N MET A 101 -2.29 -2.24 11.05
CA MET A 101 -3.65 -2.79 10.90
C MET A 101 -3.90 -3.35 9.49
N LEU A 102 -3.37 -2.72 8.45
CA LEU A 102 -3.53 -3.16 7.06
C LEU A 102 -2.61 -4.33 6.67
N TRP A 103 -1.32 -4.24 7.01
CA TRP A 103 -0.28 -5.15 6.50
C TRP A 103 0.51 -5.88 7.61
N GLY A 104 0.08 -5.78 8.85
CA GLY A 104 0.66 -6.50 9.99
C GLY A 104 0.05 -7.89 10.21
N ARG A 105 0.05 -8.33 11.47
CA ARG A 105 -0.51 -9.64 11.82
C ARG A 105 -2.04 -9.63 11.61
N PRO A 106 -2.61 -10.71 11.03
CA PRO A 106 -4.06 -10.81 10.88
C PRO A 106 -4.78 -10.67 12.23
N ILE A 107 -5.88 -9.93 12.24
CA ILE A 107 -6.74 -9.74 13.41
C ILE A 107 -7.55 -11.03 13.64
N PRO A 108 -7.40 -11.72 14.79
CA PRO A 108 -8.12 -12.97 15.03
C PRO A 108 -9.64 -12.78 14.96
N GLY A 109 -10.32 -13.64 14.20
CA GLY A 109 -11.79 -13.62 14.07
C GLY A 109 -12.34 -12.51 13.17
N TYR A 110 -11.50 -11.67 12.58
CA TYR A 110 -11.91 -10.61 11.67
C TYR A 110 -11.74 -11.02 10.20
N THR A 111 -12.73 -10.70 9.36
CA THR A 111 -12.65 -10.85 7.91
C THR A 111 -12.83 -9.48 7.26
N ALA A 112 -11.83 -9.04 6.49
CA ALA A 112 -11.90 -7.76 5.80
C ALA A 112 -13.02 -7.77 4.74
N PRO A 113 -13.83 -6.69 4.65
CA PRO A 113 -14.95 -6.66 3.73
C PRO A 113 -14.45 -6.40 2.29
N PRO A 114 -15.26 -6.74 1.26
CA PRO A 114 -14.85 -6.67 -0.15
C PRO A 114 -14.35 -5.28 -0.61
N GLU A 115 -14.83 -4.21 0.01
CA GLU A 115 -14.46 -2.81 -0.27
C GLU A 115 -12.96 -2.56 -0.09
N THR A 116 -12.28 -3.36 0.74
CA THR A 116 -10.82 -3.29 0.89
C THR A 116 -10.07 -3.65 -0.39
N VAL A 117 -10.65 -4.50 -1.24
CA VAL A 117 -10.08 -4.89 -2.54
C VAL A 117 -10.06 -3.71 -3.52
N GLU A 118 -11.11 -2.89 -3.51
CA GLU A 118 -11.20 -1.71 -4.38
C GLU A 118 -10.10 -0.70 -4.04
N ALA A 119 -9.90 -0.41 -2.75
CA ALA A 119 -8.92 0.56 -2.31
C ALA A 119 -7.47 0.08 -2.54
N VAL A 120 -7.16 -1.20 -2.34
CA VAL A 120 -5.86 -1.77 -2.78
C VAL A 120 -5.69 -1.70 -4.29
N GLY A 121 -6.79 -1.92 -5.04
CA GLY A 121 -6.83 -1.82 -6.49
C GLY A 121 -6.40 -0.45 -7.03
N ARG A 122 -6.61 0.63 -6.27
CA ARG A 122 -6.18 1.99 -6.63
C ARG A 122 -4.67 2.14 -6.70
N ILE A 123 -3.95 1.66 -5.68
CA ILE A 123 -2.47 1.67 -5.66
C ILE A 123 -1.92 0.84 -6.81
N VAL A 124 -2.47 -0.38 -7.00
CA VAL A 124 -2.08 -1.27 -8.10
C VAL A 124 -2.38 -0.61 -9.45
N GLY A 125 -3.51 0.08 -9.58
CA GLY A 125 -3.91 0.81 -10.77
C GLY A 125 -2.92 1.92 -11.13
N ALA A 126 -2.48 2.73 -10.16
CA ALA A 126 -1.46 3.75 -10.36
C ALA A 126 -0.14 3.14 -10.86
N MET A 127 0.30 2.03 -10.25
CA MET A 127 1.50 1.30 -10.69
C MET A 127 1.36 0.76 -12.12
N VAL A 128 0.22 0.14 -12.45
CA VAL A 128 -0.07 -0.40 -13.78
C VAL A 128 -0.11 0.70 -14.84
N ALA A 129 -0.65 1.87 -14.51
CA ALA A 129 -0.66 3.03 -15.41
C ALA A 129 0.76 3.43 -15.81
N VAL A 130 1.69 3.51 -14.85
CA VAL A 130 3.11 3.79 -15.10
C VAL A 130 3.73 2.73 -16.03
N LEU A 131 3.50 1.45 -15.77
CA LEU A 131 4.02 0.36 -16.61
C LEU A 131 3.48 0.41 -18.04
N ARG A 132 2.17 0.70 -18.19
CA ARG A 132 1.53 0.81 -19.51
C ARG A 132 2.06 2.00 -20.29
N ASP A 133 2.28 3.13 -19.64
CA ASP A 133 2.87 4.31 -20.29
C ASP A 133 4.31 4.05 -20.72
N ALA A 134 5.13 3.46 -19.83
CA ALA A 134 6.50 3.06 -20.17
C ALA A 134 6.52 2.09 -21.35
N ARG A 135 5.61 1.12 -21.38
CA ARG A 135 5.46 0.18 -22.49
C ARG A 135 5.13 0.88 -23.81
N LYS A 136 4.13 1.77 -23.80
CA LYS A 136 3.74 2.57 -24.99
C LYS A 136 4.90 3.43 -25.51
N ALA A 137 5.72 3.95 -24.61
CA ALA A 137 6.91 4.74 -24.94
C ALA A 137 8.13 3.90 -25.36
N GLY A 138 8.04 2.55 -25.30
CA GLY A 138 9.19 1.67 -25.56
C GLY A 138 10.27 1.72 -24.47
N GLU A 139 9.90 2.16 -23.27
CA GLU A 139 10.76 2.33 -22.08
C GLU A 139 10.57 1.22 -21.03
N LEU A 140 9.71 0.23 -21.30
CA LEU A 140 9.55 -0.96 -20.48
C LEU A 140 10.37 -2.12 -21.06
N THR A 141 11.29 -2.66 -20.26
CA THR A 141 11.97 -3.92 -20.57
C THR A 141 11.05 -5.08 -20.20
N GLU A 142 10.41 -5.66 -21.20
CA GLU A 142 9.45 -6.78 -21.02
C GLU A 142 10.19 -8.07 -20.68
N ASP A 143 11.20 -8.42 -21.48
CA ASP A 143 12.02 -9.62 -21.36
C ASP A 143 13.41 -9.29 -20.81
N ARG A 144 13.92 -10.16 -19.93
CA ARG A 144 15.26 -10.02 -19.33
C ARG A 144 16.15 -11.20 -19.70
N PRO A 145 17.30 -10.97 -20.35
CA PRO A 145 18.28 -12.01 -20.56
C PRO A 145 18.69 -12.66 -19.23
N GLY A 146 18.63 -14.00 -19.16
CA GLY A 146 19.04 -14.76 -17.98
C GLY A 146 17.97 -14.90 -16.89
N GLU A 147 16.75 -14.42 -17.12
CA GLU A 147 15.64 -14.69 -16.20
C GLU A 147 15.27 -16.18 -16.24
N ALA A 148 15.18 -16.80 -15.05
CA ALA A 148 14.85 -18.22 -14.94
C ALA A 148 13.43 -18.48 -15.47
N PRO A 149 13.18 -19.63 -16.12
CA PRO A 149 11.83 -19.99 -16.54
C PRO A 149 10.91 -20.09 -15.32
N LEU A 150 9.67 -19.60 -15.48
CA LEU A 150 8.66 -19.69 -14.44
C LEU A 150 8.25 -21.15 -14.21
N SER A 151 8.14 -21.55 -12.95
CA SER A 151 7.55 -22.84 -12.58
C SER A 151 6.06 -22.88 -12.92
N ASP A 152 5.48 -24.08 -13.00
CA ASP A 152 4.03 -24.24 -13.24
C ASP A 152 3.17 -23.50 -12.22
N GLY A 153 3.60 -23.48 -10.95
CA GLY A 153 2.94 -22.72 -9.89
C GLY A 153 2.98 -21.21 -10.15
N MET A 154 4.12 -20.67 -10.56
CA MET A 154 4.19 -19.25 -10.92
C MET A 154 3.40 -18.91 -12.18
N LEU A 155 3.32 -19.81 -13.16
CA LEU A 155 2.48 -19.61 -14.34
C LEU A 155 0.99 -19.54 -13.97
N GLN A 156 0.53 -20.26 -12.94
CA GLN A 156 -0.84 -20.14 -12.43
C GLN A 156 -1.08 -18.75 -11.82
N ASN A 157 -0.17 -18.28 -10.97
CA ASN A 157 -0.23 -16.95 -10.37
C ASN A 157 -0.22 -15.83 -11.42
N VAL A 158 0.65 -15.95 -12.42
CA VAL A 158 0.73 -15.00 -13.55
C VAL A 158 -0.57 -14.98 -14.35
N ARG A 159 -1.17 -16.14 -14.65
CA ARG A 159 -2.45 -16.21 -15.34
C ARG A 159 -3.56 -15.52 -14.55
N ALA A 160 -3.64 -15.75 -13.25
CA ALA A 160 -4.68 -15.16 -12.40
C ALA A 160 -4.61 -13.62 -12.36
N LEU A 161 -3.42 -13.05 -12.15
CA LEU A 161 -3.24 -11.59 -12.17
C LEU A 161 -3.34 -11.00 -13.58
N GLY A 162 -2.86 -11.73 -14.59
CA GLY A 162 -2.91 -11.34 -15.99
C GLY A 162 -4.32 -11.40 -16.60
N SER A 163 -5.29 -12.05 -15.95
CA SER A 163 -6.72 -11.96 -16.28
C SER A 163 -7.48 -10.96 -15.40
N GLY A 164 -6.77 -10.20 -14.57
CA GLY A 164 -7.34 -9.29 -13.58
C GLY A 164 -6.60 -7.96 -13.55
N PRO A 165 -6.14 -7.47 -12.37
CA PRO A 165 -5.57 -6.14 -12.23
C PRO A 165 -4.38 -5.83 -13.16
N LEU A 166 -3.65 -6.85 -13.62
CA LEU A 166 -2.47 -6.73 -14.46
C LEU A 166 -2.71 -7.12 -15.92
N GLU A 167 -3.98 -7.15 -16.36
CA GLU A 167 -4.35 -7.57 -17.71
C GLU A 167 -3.55 -6.84 -18.80
N GLY A 168 -3.10 -7.60 -19.79
CA GLY A 168 -2.35 -7.09 -20.94
C GLY A 168 -0.87 -6.82 -20.68
N LEU A 169 -0.37 -6.94 -19.45
CA LEU A 169 1.07 -6.88 -19.18
C LEU A 169 1.77 -8.21 -19.52
N PRO A 170 3.04 -8.18 -19.96
CA PRO A 170 3.82 -9.40 -20.24
C PRO A 170 3.98 -10.28 -18.99
N SER A 171 3.98 -11.61 -19.19
CA SER A 171 4.10 -12.59 -18.10
C SER A 171 5.31 -12.37 -17.19
N GLY A 172 6.46 -12.00 -17.74
CA GLY A 172 7.66 -11.69 -16.95
C GLY A 172 7.47 -10.48 -16.05
N VAL A 173 6.82 -9.42 -16.56
CA VAL A 173 6.48 -8.22 -15.78
C VAL A 173 5.49 -8.55 -14.66
N VAL A 174 4.47 -9.36 -14.96
CA VAL A 174 3.49 -9.84 -13.97
C VAL A 174 4.16 -10.67 -12.87
N ALA A 175 5.08 -11.56 -13.24
CA ALA A 175 5.83 -12.36 -12.27
C ALA A 175 6.68 -11.49 -11.35
N ARG A 176 7.40 -10.49 -11.91
CA ARG A 176 8.21 -9.55 -11.12
C ARG A 176 7.39 -8.66 -10.22
N MET A 177 6.13 -8.37 -10.56
CA MET A 177 5.23 -7.59 -9.71
C MET A 177 5.02 -8.24 -8.33
N PHE A 178 4.94 -9.58 -8.24
CA PHE A 178 4.85 -10.26 -6.94
C PHE A 178 6.06 -9.96 -6.03
N VAL A 179 7.26 -10.04 -6.59
CA VAL A 179 8.50 -9.75 -5.86
C VAL A 179 8.49 -8.28 -5.43
N VAL A 180 8.24 -7.39 -6.37
CA VAL A 180 8.29 -5.94 -6.14
C VAL A 180 7.30 -5.49 -5.08
N TRP A 181 6.05 -5.96 -5.14
CA TRP A 181 5.03 -5.65 -4.13
C TRP A 181 5.47 -6.06 -2.72
N THR A 182 6.00 -7.29 -2.57
CA THR A 182 6.44 -7.80 -1.27
C THR A 182 7.69 -7.10 -0.77
N GLN A 183 8.65 -6.75 -1.64
CA GLN A 183 9.85 -6.02 -1.24
C GLN A 183 9.52 -4.59 -0.80
N LEU A 184 8.62 -3.89 -1.50
CA LEU A 184 8.27 -2.52 -1.17
C LEU A 184 7.51 -2.41 0.15
N HIS A 185 6.49 -3.26 0.36
CA HIS A 185 5.86 -3.36 1.68
C HIS A 185 6.81 -3.86 2.76
N GLY A 186 7.76 -4.73 2.43
CA GLY A 186 8.81 -5.17 3.34
C GLY A 186 9.66 -3.99 3.83
N MET A 187 10.09 -3.11 2.92
CA MET A 187 10.87 -1.91 3.26
C MET A 187 10.07 -0.91 4.10
N VAL A 188 8.82 -0.60 3.69
CA VAL A 188 7.93 0.28 4.47
C VAL A 188 7.69 -0.32 5.86
N GLY A 189 7.37 -1.61 5.94
CA GLY A 189 7.13 -2.30 7.20
C GLY A 189 8.36 -2.29 8.11
N PHE A 190 9.56 -2.47 7.56
CA PHE A 190 10.80 -2.40 8.35
C PHE A 190 11.01 -1.02 9.00
N GLU A 191 10.67 0.04 8.26
CA GLU A 191 10.74 1.40 8.76
C GLU A 191 9.66 1.71 9.81
N VAL A 192 8.41 1.40 9.50
CA VAL A 192 7.25 1.60 10.40
C VAL A 192 7.47 0.89 11.73
N ASN A 193 8.04 -0.32 11.71
CA ASN A 193 8.35 -1.09 12.93
C ASN A 193 9.70 -0.70 13.57
N ASN A 194 10.27 0.45 13.19
CA ASN A 194 11.46 1.05 13.78
C ASN A 194 12.74 0.18 13.66
N HIS A 195 12.79 -0.76 12.72
CA HIS A 195 13.95 -1.64 12.54
C HIS A 195 15.12 -0.95 11.81
N LEU A 196 14.90 0.21 11.18
CA LEU A 196 15.94 0.99 10.51
C LEU A 196 16.64 2.02 11.40
N ALA A 197 16.10 2.32 12.59
CA ALA A 197 16.52 3.47 13.42
C ALA A 197 18.00 3.47 13.81
N ALA A 198 18.61 2.29 13.95
CA ALA A 198 20.01 2.15 14.35
C ALA A 198 21.01 2.06 13.18
N VAL A 199 20.51 1.90 11.94
CA VAL A 199 21.35 1.55 10.78
C VAL A 199 21.24 2.53 9.61
N ALA A 200 20.13 3.28 9.51
CA ALA A 200 19.92 4.28 8.47
C ALA A 200 19.90 5.68 9.08
N VAL A 201 20.87 6.53 8.68
CA VAL A 201 20.90 7.95 9.06
C VAL A 201 19.74 8.71 8.41
N ASP A 202 19.38 8.32 7.19
CA ASP A 202 18.25 8.84 6.45
C ASP A 202 17.45 7.67 5.84
N PRO A 203 16.45 7.15 6.56
CA PRO A 203 15.58 6.09 6.07
C PRO A 203 14.85 6.44 4.76
N ALA A 204 14.56 7.73 4.53
CA ALA A 204 13.86 8.17 3.32
C ALA A 204 14.69 7.95 2.06
N SER A 205 15.98 8.30 2.12
CA SER A 205 16.92 8.03 1.02
C SER A 205 17.13 6.54 0.77
N VAL A 206 17.15 5.72 1.82
CA VAL A 206 17.23 4.25 1.69
C VAL A 206 16.01 3.71 0.93
N PHE A 207 14.83 4.17 1.31
CA PHE A 207 13.60 3.76 0.64
C PHE A 207 13.54 4.26 -0.81
N GLU A 208 13.93 5.51 -1.08
CA GLU A 208 13.96 6.05 -2.45
C GLU A 208 14.82 5.18 -3.38
N TYR A 209 16.03 4.85 -2.91
CA TYR A 209 16.95 3.97 -3.63
C TYR A 209 16.34 2.58 -3.86
N GLY A 210 15.72 1.99 -2.83
CA GLY A 210 15.04 0.69 -2.90
C GLY A 210 13.86 0.70 -3.87
N ALA A 211 13.01 1.72 -3.82
CA ALA A 211 11.87 1.91 -4.71
C ALA A 211 12.32 2.07 -6.17
N GLY A 212 13.38 2.83 -6.42
CA GLY A 212 14.01 2.94 -7.73
C GLY A 212 14.57 1.61 -8.22
N SER A 213 15.26 0.87 -7.35
CA SER A 213 15.81 -0.46 -7.67
C SER A 213 14.71 -1.47 -8.01
N MET A 214 13.57 -1.41 -7.33
CA MET A 214 12.41 -2.25 -7.62
C MET A 214 11.67 -1.82 -8.90
N GLY A 215 11.61 -0.52 -9.18
CA GLY A 215 11.12 0.01 -10.45
C GLY A 215 11.98 -0.46 -11.64
N GLU A 216 13.30 -0.41 -11.47
CA GLU A 216 14.23 -1.01 -12.42
C GLU A 216 13.99 -2.49 -12.53
N TYR A 217 13.92 -3.23 -11.41
CA TYR A 217 13.69 -4.67 -11.41
C TYR A 217 12.40 -5.07 -12.15
N ILE A 218 11.30 -4.33 -12.03
CA ILE A 218 10.09 -4.68 -12.78
C ILE A 218 10.25 -4.48 -14.30
N GLY A 219 11.11 -3.56 -14.71
CA GLY A 219 11.46 -3.32 -16.12
C GLY A 219 11.54 -1.84 -16.52
N LEU A 220 11.31 -0.90 -15.61
CA LEU A 220 11.40 0.53 -15.93
C LEU A 220 12.87 0.91 -16.16
N ARG A 221 13.12 1.79 -17.13
CA ARG A 221 14.48 2.27 -17.40
C ARG A 221 14.84 3.41 -16.48
N ARG A 222 15.99 3.29 -15.82
CA ARG A 222 16.70 4.42 -15.24
C ARG A 222 17.33 5.22 -16.36
N ARG A 223 16.95 6.50 -16.47
CA ARG A 223 17.69 7.43 -17.33
C ARG A 223 18.98 7.80 -16.59
N ALA A 224 20.10 7.77 -17.29
CA ALA A 224 21.33 8.36 -16.76
C ALA A 224 21.06 9.86 -16.55
N ASP A 225 21.13 10.29 -15.29
CA ASP A 225 20.83 11.59 -14.71
C ASP A 225 20.45 12.73 -15.67
N GLN A 226 19.25 13.29 -15.43
CA GLN A 226 18.96 14.72 -15.58
C GLN A 226 19.08 15.38 -14.23
#